data_AF-B1HY50-F1
#
_entry.id   AF-B1HY50-F1
#
_cell.length_a   1.000
_cell.length_b   1.000
_cell.length_c   1.000
_cell.angle_alpha   90.00
_cell.angle_beta   90.00
_cell.angle_gamma   90.00
#
_symmetry.space_group_name_H-M   'P 1'
#
loop_
_entity.id
_entity.type
_entity.pdbx_description
1 polymer ?
#
loop_
_entity_poly.entity_id
_entity_poly.type
_entity_poly.pdbx_seq_one_letter_code
_entity_poly.pdbx_strand_id
1 'polypeptide(L)'
;MWNYGIQANFLIQKGEWWRVFSAMFLHAGFMHMFFNTFSLYLFGPELEKIAGKARFITIYLVSGIVGNMATYIFYDSSYASLGASGAIFGIFGAFGALVYYTRKTMPMLRKLILPIIIISVIMTFLQPNVNVFAHLGGLVTGFILGLIYLHPKRILSWRKQKMAGRS
;
A
#
# COMPACT_ATOMS: atom_id res chain seq x y z
N MET A 1 -21.03 11.22 12.06
CA MET A 1 -19.69 10.69 11.70
C MET A 1 -19.33 10.86 10.22
N TRP A 2 -20.28 10.91 9.29
CA TRP A 2 -19.97 10.91 7.84
C TRP A 2 -19.39 12.20 7.26
N ASN A 3 -19.39 13.30 8.01
CA ASN A 3 -18.89 14.61 7.55
C ASN A 3 -17.35 14.75 7.52
N TYR A 4 -16.61 13.76 8.01
CA TYR A 4 -15.16 13.87 8.21
C TYR A 4 -14.30 13.31 7.06
N GLY A 5 -14.88 13.04 5.88
CA GLY A 5 -14.13 12.52 4.73
C GLY A 5 -13.76 11.03 4.80
N ILE A 6 -14.38 10.28 5.71
CA ILE A 6 -14.28 8.82 5.76
C ILE A 6 -14.89 8.19 4.51
N GLN A 7 -14.43 7.00 4.16
CA GLN A 7 -15.04 6.22 3.08
C GLN A 7 -16.39 5.70 3.57
N ALA A 8 -17.42 6.11 2.84
CA ALA A 8 -18.80 5.81 3.12
C ALA A 8 -19.46 5.40 1.81
N ASN A 9 -19.74 4.10 1.64
CA ASN A 9 -20.17 3.60 0.33
C ASN A 9 -21.45 4.29 -0.16
N PHE A 10 -22.43 4.53 0.72
CA PHE A 10 -23.66 5.26 0.36
C PHE A 10 -23.43 6.72 -0.10
N LEU A 11 -22.37 7.40 0.37
CA LEU A 11 -22.04 8.76 -0.09
C LEU A 11 -21.24 8.74 -1.39
N ILE A 12 -20.38 7.74 -1.57
CA ILE A 12 -19.68 7.51 -2.84
C ILE A 12 -20.71 7.24 -3.95
N GLN A 13 -21.74 6.44 -3.68
CA GLN A 13 -22.86 6.21 -4.62
C GLN A 13 -23.60 7.51 -4.99
N LYS A 14 -23.62 8.49 -4.10
CA LYS A 14 -24.19 9.82 -4.33
C LYS A 14 -23.22 10.79 -5.03
N GLY A 15 -22.05 10.32 -5.46
CA GLY A 15 -21.07 11.08 -6.23
C GLY A 15 -19.89 11.63 -5.41
N GLU A 16 -19.80 11.35 -4.10
CA GLU A 16 -18.72 11.84 -3.25
C GLU A 16 -17.43 11.00 -3.39
N TRP A 17 -16.96 10.82 -4.62
CA TRP A 17 -15.79 9.99 -4.97
C TRP A 17 -14.47 10.45 -4.32
N TRP A 18 -14.37 11.72 -3.96
CA TRP A 18 -13.23 12.27 -3.21
C TRP A 18 -12.98 11.53 -1.88
N ARG A 19 -14.00 10.87 -1.33
CA ARG A 19 -13.90 10.05 -0.12
C ARG A 19 -13.00 8.83 -0.25
N VAL A 20 -12.90 8.27 -1.46
CA VAL A 20 -11.96 7.17 -1.76
C VAL A 20 -10.53 7.62 -1.48
N PHE A 21 -10.22 8.89 -1.74
CA PHE A 21 -8.90 9.46 -1.52
C PHE A 21 -8.74 9.99 -0.09
N SER A 22 -9.66 10.82 0.42
CA SER A 22 -9.51 11.44 1.73
C SER A 22 -9.46 10.44 2.88
N ALA A 23 -10.19 9.32 2.77
CA ALA A 23 -10.22 8.28 3.79
C ALA A 23 -8.85 7.66 4.10
N MET A 24 -7.92 7.73 3.14
CA MET A 24 -6.54 7.22 3.29
C MET A 24 -5.76 7.94 4.40
N PHE A 25 -6.14 9.16 4.74
CA PHE A 25 -5.42 10.02 5.69
C PHE A 25 -6.05 10.07 7.09
N LEU A 26 -7.21 9.42 7.25
CA LEU A 26 -7.99 9.44 8.48
C LEU A 26 -7.74 8.18 9.31
N HIS A 27 -7.84 8.29 10.63
CA HIS A 27 -7.59 7.18 11.55
C HIS A 27 -8.68 7.10 12.63
N ALA A 28 -9.04 5.87 13.02
CA ALA A 28 -10.19 5.61 13.91
C ALA A 28 -9.87 5.93 15.38
N GLY A 29 -8.59 6.06 15.71
CA GLY A 29 -8.09 6.31 17.05
C GLY A 29 -6.57 6.21 17.09
N PHE A 30 -6.00 6.47 18.28
CA PHE A 30 -4.56 6.54 18.47
C PHE A 30 -3.82 5.27 18.05
N MET A 31 -4.27 4.10 18.48
CA MET A 31 -3.59 2.83 18.14
C MET A 31 -3.61 2.54 16.65
N HIS A 32 -4.72 2.83 15.96
CA HIS A 32 -4.82 2.67 14.50
C HIS A 32 -3.84 3.61 13.78
N MET A 33 -3.78 4.89 14.20
CA MET A 33 -2.83 5.86 13.68
C MET A 33 -1.38 5.44 13.95
N PHE A 34 -1.08 4.99 15.17
CA PHE A 34 0.24 4.55 15.58
C PHE A 34 0.74 3.40 14.69
N PHE A 35 -0.04 2.32 14.54
CA PHE A 35 0.40 1.17 13.75
C PHE A 35 0.55 1.48 12.26
N ASN A 36 -0.36 2.30 11.69
CA ASN A 36 -0.22 2.73 10.29
C ASN A 36 1.03 3.59 10.09
N THR A 37 1.22 4.59 10.96
CA THR A 37 2.37 5.50 10.86
C THR A 37 3.68 4.78 11.14
N PHE A 38 3.71 3.88 12.13
CA PHE A 38 4.88 3.07 12.45
C PHE A 38 5.24 2.14 11.28
N SER A 39 4.26 1.46 10.69
CA SER A 39 4.50 0.63 9.49
C SER A 39 5.00 1.48 8.33
N LEU A 40 4.37 2.63 8.07
CA LEU A 40 4.82 3.54 7.01
C LEU A 40 6.23 4.07 7.27
N TYR A 41 6.58 4.38 8.51
CA TYR A 41 7.92 4.83 8.91
C TYR A 41 8.99 3.75 8.72
N LEU A 42 8.66 2.49 9.03
CA LEU A 42 9.61 1.38 8.86
C LEU A 42 9.83 1.02 7.38
N PHE A 43 8.76 0.92 6.60
CA PHE A 43 8.82 0.35 5.25
C PHE A 43 8.83 1.40 4.13
N GLY A 44 8.24 2.56 4.38
CA GLY A 44 8.15 3.65 3.39
C GLY A 44 9.50 4.17 2.94
N PRO A 45 10.38 4.63 3.85
CA PRO A 45 11.71 5.14 3.49
C PRO A 45 12.57 4.09 2.76
N GLU A 46 12.49 2.82 3.15
CA GLU A 46 13.25 1.76 2.50
C GLU A 46 12.75 1.50 1.07
N LEU A 47 11.43 1.46 0.86
CA LEU A 47 10.88 1.35 -0.48
C LEU A 47 11.18 2.60 -1.32
N GLU A 48 11.12 3.79 -0.74
CA GLU A 48 11.45 5.05 -1.42
C GLU A 48 12.91 5.09 -1.88
N LYS A 49 13.86 4.63 -1.05
CA LYS A 49 15.28 4.53 -1.43
C LYS A 49 15.49 3.62 -2.64
N ILE A 50 14.70 2.55 -2.75
CA ILE A 50 14.81 1.56 -3.83
C ILE A 50 14.09 2.05 -5.10
N ALA A 51 12.86 2.54 -4.96
CA ALA A 51 11.98 2.91 -6.07
C ALA A 51 12.24 4.33 -6.60
N GLY A 52 12.70 5.23 -5.73
CA GLY A 52 12.70 6.68 -5.92
C GLY A 52 11.36 7.32 -5.53
N LYS A 53 11.41 8.59 -5.12
CA LYS A 53 10.28 9.37 -4.59
C LYS A 53 9.00 9.27 -5.42
N ALA A 54 9.08 9.55 -6.72
CA ALA A 54 7.89 9.55 -7.59
C ALA A 54 7.20 8.18 -7.63
N ARG A 55 7.97 7.10 -7.79
CA ARG A 55 7.42 5.73 -7.88
C ARG A 55 6.88 5.25 -6.53
N PHE A 56 7.53 5.62 -5.43
CA PHE A 56 7.03 5.36 -4.09
C PHE A 56 5.66 6.02 -3.86
N ILE A 57 5.54 7.32 -4.17
CA ILE A 57 4.27 8.04 -4.07
C ILE A 57 3.20 7.38 -4.94
N THR A 58 3.53 6.99 -6.17
CA THR A 58 2.58 6.27 -7.04
C THR A 58 2.16 4.94 -6.43
N ILE A 59 3.09 4.11 -5.94
CA ILE A 59 2.77 2.84 -5.28
C ILE A 59 1.83 3.06 -4.11
N TYR A 60 2.14 4.01 -3.22
CA TYR A 60 1.35 4.30 -2.03
C TYR A 60 -0.06 4.79 -2.40
N LEU A 61 -0.16 5.85 -3.21
CA LEU A 61 -1.44 6.47 -3.53
C LEU A 61 -2.34 5.55 -4.36
N VAL A 62 -1.80 4.93 -5.42
CA VAL A 62 -2.60 4.07 -6.31
C VAL A 62 -3.05 2.81 -5.57
N SER A 63 -2.20 2.21 -4.74
CA SER A 63 -2.62 1.03 -3.96
C SER A 63 -3.70 1.37 -2.93
N GLY A 64 -3.61 2.53 -2.27
CA GLY A 64 -4.66 2.98 -1.36
C GLY A 64 -5.98 3.26 -2.07
N ILE A 65 -5.95 3.96 -3.21
CA ILE A 65 -7.14 4.24 -4.03
C ILE A 65 -7.76 2.93 -4.52
N VAL A 66 -6.98 2.02 -5.11
CA VAL A 66 -7.50 0.74 -5.62
C VAL A 66 -8.01 -0.13 -4.49
N GLY A 67 -7.36 -0.14 -3.32
CA GLY A 67 -7.87 -0.79 -2.13
C GLY A 67 -9.24 -0.25 -1.71
N ASN A 68 -9.38 1.07 -1.60
CA ASN A 68 -10.64 1.73 -1.27
C ASN A 68 -11.71 1.51 -2.34
N MET A 69 -11.33 1.43 -3.62
CA MET A 69 -12.25 1.04 -4.69
C MET A 69 -12.71 -0.43 -4.55
N ALA A 70 -11.82 -1.34 -4.16
CA ALA A 70 -12.20 -2.72 -3.88
C ALA A 70 -13.21 -2.78 -2.71
N THR A 71 -12.99 -2.01 -1.64
CA THR A 71 -13.98 -1.84 -0.56
C THR A 71 -15.33 -1.34 -1.08
N TYR A 72 -15.33 -0.36 -1.98
CA TYR A 72 -16.56 0.16 -2.57
C TYR A 72 -17.31 -0.88 -3.40
N ILE A 73 -16.58 -1.72 -4.15
CA ILE A 73 -17.16 -2.74 -5.04
C ILE A 73 -17.71 -3.93 -4.25
N PHE A 74 -16.99 -4.38 -3.22
CA PHE A 74 -17.26 -5.68 -2.57
C PHE A 74 -17.98 -5.60 -1.23
N TYR A 75 -17.99 -4.44 -0.55
CA TYR A 75 -18.84 -4.24 0.63
C TYR A 75 -20.13 -3.51 0.28
N ASP A 76 -21.15 -3.70 1.11
CA ASP A 76 -22.46 -3.09 0.92
C ASP A 76 -22.45 -1.56 1.14
N SER A 77 -23.57 -0.92 0.83
CA SER A 77 -23.72 0.54 0.90
C SER A 77 -23.56 1.13 2.31
N SER A 78 -23.84 0.36 3.37
CA SER A 78 -23.75 0.81 4.76
C SER A 78 -22.33 0.77 5.30
N TYR A 79 -21.40 0.12 4.59
CA TYR A 79 -20.02 -0.04 5.02
C TYR A 79 -19.27 1.30 5.10
N ALA A 80 -18.53 1.47 6.19
CA ALA A 80 -17.69 2.61 6.48
C ALA A 80 -16.25 2.16 6.69
N SER A 81 -15.28 2.89 6.16
CA SER A 81 -13.88 2.67 6.53
C SER A 81 -13.04 3.93 6.39
N LEU A 82 -11.82 3.84 6.92
CA LEU A 82 -10.80 4.87 6.89
C LEU A 82 -9.47 4.22 7.25
N GLY A 83 -8.36 4.85 6.86
CA GLY A 83 -7.02 4.38 7.21
C GLY A 83 -6.10 4.30 6.01
N ALA A 84 -4.81 4.45 6.29
CA ALA A 84 -3.73 4.29 5.32
C ALA A 84 -3.39 2.82 5.00
N SER A 85 -4.03 1.85 5.67
CA SER A 85 -3.58 0.46 5.66
C SER A 85 -3.63 -0.20 4.27
N GLY A 86 -4.61 0.12 3.42
CA GLY A 86 -4.62 -0.34 2.02
C GLY A 86 -3.37 0.10 1.24
N ALA A 87 -2.93 1.35 1.44
CA ALA A 87 -1.70 1.86 0.83
C ALA A 87 -0.44 1.19 1.41
N ILE A 88 -0.42 0.89 2.71
CA ILE A 88 0.67 0.17 3.38
C ILE A 88 0.75 -1.28 2.87
N PHE A 89 -0.38 -1.94 2.67
CA PHE A 89 -0.41 -3.24 1.99
C PHE A 89 0.12 -3.14 0.55
N GLY A 90 -0.08 -2.01 -0.13
CA GLY A 90 0.60 -1.69 -1.39
C GLY A 90 2.13 -1.67 -1.28
N ILE A 91 2.67 -1.04 -0.23
CA ILE A 91 4.12 -1.08 0.05
C ILE A 91 4.59 -2.53 0.24
N PHE A 92 3.85 -3.34 1.00
CA PHE A 92 4.15 -4.77 1.18
C PHE A 92 4.09 -5.55 -0.12
N GLY A 93 3.12 -5.25 -1.00
CA GLY A 93 3.03 -5.83 -2.33
C GLY A 93 4.26 -5.52 -3.16
N ALA A 94 4.70 -4.26 -3.17
CA ALA A 94 5.90 -3.85 -3.90
C ALA A 94 7.17 -4.55 -3.37
N PHE A 95 7.28 -4.72 -2.05
CA PHE A 95 8.34 -5.56 -1.45
C PHE A 95 8.23 -7.03 -1.86
N GLY A 96 7.01 -7.57 -2.00
CA GLY A 96 6.77 -8.90 -2.55
C GLY A 96 7.33 -9.05 -3.96
N ALA A 97 7.16 -8.04 -4.82
CA ALA A 97 7.72 -8.02 -6.17
C ALA A 97 9.26 -7.96 -6.15
N LEU A 98 9.83 -7.20 -5.22
CA LEU A 98 11.28 -7.17 -5.02
C LEU A 98 11.80 -8.55 -4.59
N VAL A 99 11.16 -9.19 -3.62
CA VAL A 99 11.47 -10.56 -3.18
C VAL A 99 11.37 -11.55 -4.34
N TYR A 100 10.37 -11.40 -5.21
CA TYR A 100 10.23 -12.22 -6.42
C TYR A 100 11.46 -12.10 -7.33
N TYR A 101 11.92 -10.88 -7.63
CA TYR A 101 13.09 -10.67 -8.48
C TYR A 101 14.41 -11.09 -7.82
N THR A 102 14.54 -10.90 -6.51
CA THR A 102 15.81 -11.15 -5.79
C THR A 102 15.84 -12.50 -5.09
N ARG A 103 14.89 -13.40 -5.38
CA ARG A 103 14.71 -14.68 -4.63
C ARG A 103 15.96 -15.56 -4.55
N LYS A 104 16.86 -15.46 -5.54
CA LYS A 104 18.13 -16.22 -5.61
C LYS A 104 19.34 -15.41 -5.11
N THR A 105 19.27 -14.09 -5.13
CA THR A 105 20.42 -13.20 -4.91
C THR A 105 20.40 -12.49 -3.56
N MET A 106 19.22 -12.35 -2.93
CA MET A 106 19.05 -11.70 -1.62
C MET A 106 18.19 -12.56 -0.67
N PRO A 107 18.73 -13.70 -0.19
CA PRO A 107 17.98 -14.60 0.68
C PRO A 107 17.57 -13.95 2.01
N MET A 108 18.38 -13.02 2.53
CA MET A 108 18.07 -12.31 3.79
C MET A 108 16.84 -11.41 3.64
N LEU A 109 16.72 -10.66 2.53
CA LEU A 109 15.55 -9.83 2.25
C LEU A 109 14.28 -10.67 2.22
N ARG A 110 14.32 -11.83 1.56
CA ARG A 110 13.20 -12.78 1.54
C ARG A 110 12.84 -13.27 2.94
N LYS A 111 13.82 -13.66 3.74
CA LYS A 111 13.61 -14.15 5.12
C LYS A 111 13.00 -13.08 6.03
N LEU A 112 13.30 -11.80 5.79
CA LEU A 112 12.73 -10.69 6.55
C LEU A 112 11.30 -10.34 6.07
N ILE A 113 11.14 -10.10 4.77
CA ILE A 113 9.92 -9.52 4.20
C ILE A 113 8.79 -10.54 4.09
N LEU A 114 9.09 -11.77 3.68
CA LEU A 114 8.05 -12.75 3.37
C LEU A 114 7.20 -13.11 4.60
N PRO A 115 7.78 -13.36 5.80
CA PRO A 115 6.97 -13.57 7.00
C PRO A 115 6.09 -12.38 7.35
N ILE A 116 6.57 -11.14 7.15
CA ILE A 116 5.80 -9.92 7.45
C ILE A 116 4.57 -9.84 6.54
N ILE A 117 4.73 -10.10 5.23
CA ILE A 117 3.61 -10.15 4.28
C ILE A 117 2.63 -11.24 4.68
N ILE A 118 3.12 -12.46 4.96
CA ILE A 118 2.26 -13.60 5.32
C ILE A 118 1.47 -13.31 6.59
N ILE A 119 2.14 -12.85 7.65
CA ILE A 119 1.49 -12.50 8.93
C ILE A 119 0.48 -11.38 8.71
N SER A 120 0.81 -10.34 7.94
CA SER A 120 -0.11 -9.24 7.65
C SER A 120 -1.38 -9.72 6.93
N VAL A 121 -1.23 -10.63 5.96
CA VAL A 121 -2.37 -11.24 5.25
C VAL A 121 -3.19 -12.12 6.19
N ILE A 122 -2.56 -12.96 7.02
CA ILE A 122 -3.28 -13.79 7.99
C ILE A 122 -4.06 -12.91 8.98
N MET A 123 -3.41 -11.91 9.57
CA MET A 123 -4.03 -10.98 10.52
C MET A 123 -5.17 -10.17 9.91
N THR A 124 -5.14 -9.93 8.59
CA THR A 124 -6.25 -9.27 7.87
C THR A 124 -7.57 -10.03 8.01
N PHE A 125 -7.53 -11.36 8.11
CA PHE A 125 -8.73 -12.18 8.28
C PHE A 125 -9.04 -12.51 9.73
N LEU A 126 -8.04 -12.48 10.62
CA LEU A 126 -8.23 -12.82 12.04
C LEU A 126 -8.67 -11.63 12.89
N GLN A 127 -8.28 -10.41 12.52
CA GLN A 127 -8.58 -9.23 13.32
C GLN A 127 -9.96 -8.66 12.96
N PRO A 128 -10.85 -8.46 13.94
CA PRO A 128 -12.16 -7.87 13.69
C PRO A 128 -12.02 -6.42 13.22
N ASN A 129 -13.01 -5.96 12.45
CA ASN A 129 -13.08 -4.59 11.91
C ASN A 129 -11.92 -4.20 10.98
N VAL A 130 -11.28 -5.19 10.35
CA VAL A 130 -10.30 -4.95 9.28
C VAL A 130 -11.00 -4.93 7.91
N ASN A 131 -10.61 -3.97 7.09
CA ASN A 131 -11.08 -3.86 5.71
C ASN A 131 -10.27 -4.80 4.80
N VAL A 132 -10.77 -6.03 4.66
CA VAL A 132 -10.11 -7.11 3.91
C VAL A 132 -9.87 -6.71 2.45
N PHE A 133 -10.89 -6.15 1.78
CA PHE A 133 -10.79 -5.79 0.37
C PHE A 133 -9.80 -4.64 0.13
N ALA A 134 -9.71 -3.67 1.04
CA ALA A 134 -8.68 -2.63 0.94
C ALA A 134 -7.27 -3.20 1.06
N HIS A 135 -7.05 -4.13 2.00
CA HIS A 135 -5.74 -4.76 2.20
C HIS A 135 -5.33 -5.62 1.00
N LEU A 136 -6.21 -6.50 0.51
CA LEU A 136 -5.91 -7.35 -0.63
C LEU A 136 -5.77 -6.55 -1.93
N GLY A 137 -6.68 -5.59 -2.17
CA GLY A 137 -6.62 -4.70 -3.33
C GLY A 137 -5.34 -3.88 -3.34
N GLY A 138 -4.95 -3.34 -2.18
CA GLY A 138 -3.68 -2.65 -2.00
C GLY A 138 -2.48 -3.56 -2.28
N LEU A 139 -2.44 -4.75 -1.66
CA LEU A 139 -1.35 -5.72 -1.82
C LEU A 139 -1.12 -6.13 -3.28
N VAL A 140 -2.20 -6.49 -3.98
CA VAL A 140 -2.13 -6.90 -5.39
C VAL A 140 -1.67 -5.73 -6.26
N THR A 141 -2.22 -4.54 -6.05
CA THR A 141 -1.84 -3.33 -6.81
C THR A 141 -0.37 -2.99 -6.61
N GLY A 142 0.08 -2.99 -5.36
CA GLY A 142 1.47 -2.74 -5.01
C GLY A 142 2.43 -3.78 -5.60
N PHE A 143 2.03 -5.05 -5.61
CA PHE A 143 2.82 -6.11 -6.23
C PHE A 143 2.96 -5.90 -7.74
N ILE A 144 1.87 -5.58 -8.44
CA ILE A 144 1.89 -5.29 -9.88
C ILE A 144 2.77 -4.07 -10.18
N LEU A 145 2.57 -2.96 -9.46
CA LEU A 145 3.40 -1.76 -9.62
C LEU A 145 4.86 -2.04 -9.27
N GLY A 146 5.11 -2.87 -8.27
CA GLY A 146 6.45 -3.34 -7.90
C GLY A 146 7.11 -4.13 -9.02
N LEU A 147 6.40 -5.05 -9.69
CA LEU A 147 6.92 -5.76 -10.85
C LEU A 147 7.32 -4.78 -11.97
N ILE A 148 6.52 -3.74 -12.19
CA ILE A 148 6.76 -2.74 -13.24
C ILE A 148 7.93 -1.82 -12.89
N TYR A 149 7.99 -1.31 -11.66
CA TYR A 149 8.93 -0.26 -11.25
C TYR A 149 10.25 -0.79 -10.71
N LEU A 150 10.24 -1.97 -10.08
CA LEU A 150 11.41 -2.56 -9.41
C LEU A 150 12.09 -3.63 -10.26
N HIS A 151 11.71 -3.76 -11.53
CA HIS A 151 12.38 -4.67 -12.45
C HIS A 151 13.90 -4.37 -12.51
N PRO A 152 14.80 -5.36 -12.38
CA PRO A 152 16.25 -5.14 -12.26
C PRO A 152 16.86 -4.24 -13.35
N LYS A 153 16.44 -4.42 -14.61
CA LYS A 153 16.89 -3.58 -15.74
C LYS A 153 16.53 -2.09 -15.57
N ARG A 154 15.39 -1.79 -14.94
CA ARG A 154 14.90 -0.41 -14.71
C ARG A 154 15.57 0.24 -13.51
N ILE A 155 15.87 -0.53 -12.46
CA ILE A 155 16.64 -0.03 -11.31
C ILE A 155 18.07 0.32 -11.73
N LEU A 156 18.74 -0.55 -12.49
CA LEU A 156 20.12 -0.34 -12.92
C LEU A 156 20.29 0.84 -13.89
N SER A 157 19.39 0.96 -14.88
CA SER A 157 19.41 2.09 -15.83
C SER A 157 19.23 3.43 -15.14
N TRP A 158 18.30 3.52 -14.18
CA TRP A 158 18.10 4.75 -13.41
C TRP A 158 19.32 5.11 -12.57
N ARG A 159 19.96 4.15 -11.89
CA ARG A 159 21.18 4.41 -11.11
C ARG A 159 22.29 4.97 -12.00
N LYS A 160 22.47 4.42 -13.20
CA LYS A 160 23.44 4.93 -14.19
C LYS A 160 23.13 6.38 -14.61
N GLN A 161 21.87 6.69 -14.93
CA GLN A 161 21.46 8.05 -15.31
C GLN A 161 21.67 9.07 -14.18
N LYS A 162 21.32 8.73 -12.94
CA LYS A 162 21.51 9.62 -11.78
C LYS A 162 22.99 9.90 -11.49
N MET A 163 23.88 8.96 -11.79
CA MET A 163 25.34 9.17 -11.68
C MET A 163 25.87 10.04 -12.82
N ALA A 164 25.37 9.86 -14.05
CA ALA A 164 25.78 10.64 -15.22
C ALA A 164 25.34 12.12 -15.18
N GLY A 165 24.23 12.46 -14.50
CA GLY A 165 23.79 13.85 -14.33
C GLY A 165 24.41 14.59 -13.15
N ARG A 166 25.44 14.02 -12.49
CA ARG A 166 26.16 14.61 -11.34
C ARG A 166 27.63 14.93 -11.65
N SER A 167 28.08 14.69 -12.87
CA SER A 167 29.38 15.11 -13.42
C SER A 167 29.22 16.41 -14.19
#